data_AF-A0A0R3RB29-F1
#
_entry.id   AF-A0A0R3RB29-F1
#
_cell.length_a   1.000
_cell.length_b   1.000
_cell.length_c   1.000
_cell.angle_alpha   90.00
_cell.angle_beta   90.00
_cell.angle_gamma   90.00
#
_symmetry.space_group_name_H-M   'P 1'
#
loop_
_entity.id
_entity.type
_entity.pdbx_description
1 polymer ?
#
loop_
_entity_poly.entity_id
_entity_poly.type
_entity_poly.pdbx_seq_one_letter_code
_entity_poly.pdbx_strand_id
1 'polypeptide(L)'
;MITSLISNTDISACNIACLERNKYVVVRAHLRSNSISVGLCRNETVRSYQSYVTPYICNRTFGEWEPDIDDEDGIMDFKAPCPKPPHYPHEAFEKCRR
;
A
#
# COMPACT_ATOMS: atom_id res chain seq x y z
N MET A 1 13.35 9.71 0.66
CA MET A 1 12.04 10.26 1.09
C MET A 1 11.28 10.60 -0.17
N ILE A 2 10.31 9.77 -0.57
CA ILE A 2 9.46 10.06 -1.73
C ILE A 2 8.30 10.90 -1.21
N THR A 3 8.58 12.17 -1.00
CA THR A 3 7.59 13.18 -0.59
C THR A 3 7.75 14.34 -1.53
N SER A 4 7.15 14.25 -2.72
CA SER A 4 6.80 15.40 -3.58
C SER A 4 5.97 14.88 -4.74
N LEU A 5 4.83 15.53 -4.99
CA LEU A 5 3.87 15.34 -6.10
C LEU A 5 2.66 14.41 -5.86
N ILE A 6 2.16 14.30 -4.63
CA ILE A 6 0.76 13.92 -4.45
C ILE A 6 0.07 15.01 -3.64
N SER A 7 -0.88 15.72 -4.27
CA SER A 7 -1.69 16.71 -3.58
C SER A 7 -2.54 15.98 -2.52
N ASN A 8 -2.69 16.55 -1.32
CA ASN A 8 -3.54 15.98 -0.25
C ASN A 8 -4.99 15.73 -0.71
N THR A 9 -5.41 16.40 -1.78
CA THR A 9 -6.71 16.26 -2.43
C THR A 9 -6.82 15.03 -3.35
N ASP A 10 -5.73 14.51 -3.91
CA ASP A 10 -5.75 13.27 -4.72
C ASP A 10 -5.63 11.99 -3.86
N ILE A 11 -5.13 12.12 -2.63
CA ILE A 11 -5.11 11.08 -1.58
C ILE A 11 -6.46 11.00 -0.84
N SER A 12 -7.40 11.93 -1.09
CA SER A 12 -8.60 12.06 -0.27
C SER A 12 -9.54 10.86 -0.33
N ALA A 13 -9.50 10.07 -1.41
CA ALA A 13 -10.27 8.84 -1.55
C ALA A 13 -9.45 7.61 -1.13
N CYS A 14 -8.25 7.43 -1.68
CA CYS A 14 -7.42 6.25 -1.44
C CYS A 14 -6.56 6.42 -0.18
N ASN A 15 -7.20 6.31 0.99
CA ASN A 15 -6.52 6.46 2.27
C ASN A 15 -5.54 5.30 2.52
N ILE A 16 -4.23 5.58 2.48
CA ILE A 16 -3.18 4.58 2.61
C ILE A 16 -3.14 3.92 4.00
N ALA A 17 -3.60 4.62 5.04
CA ALA A 17 -3.70 4.06 6.39
C ALA A 17 -4.61 2.82 6.41
N CYS A 18 -5.66 2.79 5.58
CA CYS A 18 -6.57 1.66 5.47
C CYS A 18 -5.90 0.38 4.96
N LEU A 19 -4.84 0.54 4.15
CA LEU A 19 -4.06 -0.56 3.62
C LEU A 19 -2.91 -0.96 4.56
N GLU A 20 -2.18 0.02 5.09
CA GLU A 20 -1.00 -0.23 5.93
C GLU A 20 -1.36 -0.67 7.36
N ARG A 21 -2.48 -0.19 7.93
CA ARG A 21 -3.04 -0.63 9.23
C ARG A 21 -2.04 -0.66 10.39
N ASN A 22 -1.03 0.23 10.39
CA ASN A 22 0.09 0.24 11.35
C ASN A 22 0.86 -1.10 11.46
N LYS A 23 0.75 -1.97 10.45
CA LYS A 23 1.33 -3.33 10.43
C LYS A 23 2.15 -3.61 9.17
N TYR A 24 1.76 -3.01 8.05
CA TYR A 24 2.35 -3.19 6.73
C TYR A 24 2.89 -1.88 6.19
N VAL A 25 3.67 -1.94 5.11
CA VAL A 25 4.27 -0.77 4.48
C VAL A 25 4.07 -0.80 2.98
N VAL A 26 3.61 0.30 2.41
CA VAL A 26 3.64 0.54 0.98
C VAL A 26 5.06 0.93 0.57
N VAL A 27 5.67 0.12 -0.30
CA VAL A 27 7.07 0.29 -0.72
C VAL A 27 7.22 0.81 -2.15
N ARG A 28 6.13 0.83 -2.92
CA ARG A 28 6.07 1.45 -4.26
C ARG A 28 4.66 1.93 -4.54
N ALA A 29 4.52 2.98 -5.34
CA ALA A 29 3.25 3.54 -5.76
C ALA A 29 3.32 4.04 -7.20
N HIS A 30 2.27 3.79 -7.97
CA HIS A 30 2.11 4.19 -9.36
C HIS A 30 0.74 4.86 -9.53
N LEU A 31 0.76 6.12 -9.98
CA LEU A 31 -0.46 6.85 -10.30
C LEU A 31 -0.93 6.47 -11.72
N ARG A 32 -2.20 6.08 -11.84
CA ARG A 32 -2.89 5.89 -13.12
C ARG A 32 -4.00 6.94 -13.26
N SER A 33 -4.63 7.03 -14.44
CA SER A 33 -5.60 8.08 -14.76
C SER A 33 -6.78 8.17 -13.78
N ASN A 34 -7.30 7.04 -13.28
CA ASN A 34 -8.39 7.01 -12.29
C ASN A 34 -8.12 6.09 -11.08
N SER A 35 -6.88 5.64 -10.93
CA SER A 35 -6.51 4.72 -9.85
C SER A 35 -5.09 4.96 -9.36
N ILE A 36 -4.77 4.31 -8.24
CA ILE A 36 -3.44 4.25 -7.66
C ILE A 36 -3.14 2.78 -7.45
N SER A 37 -2.07 2.26 -8.07
CA SER A 37 -1.55 0.94 -7.77
C SER A 37 -0.36 1.08 -6.81
N VAL A 38 -0.26 0.20 -5.83
CA VAL A 38 0.80 0.20 -4.81
C VAL A 38 1.30 -1.21 -4.56
N GLY A 39 2.54 -1.34 -4.10
CA GLY A 39 3.05 -2.61 -3.58
C GLY A 39 3.07 -2.58 -2.06
N LEU A 40 2.31 -3.47 -1.42
CA LEU A 40 2.27 -3.65 0.02
C LEU A 40 3.28 -4.73 0.44
N CYS A 41 4.26 -4.35 1.25
CA CYS A 41 5.27 -5.25 1.78
C CYS A 41 4.77 -5.95 3.05
N ARG A 42 5.04 -7.25 3.14
CA ARG A 42 4.77 -8.10 4.30
C ARG A 42 6.02 -8.88 4.68
N ASN A 43 6.40 -8.83 5.96
CA ASN A 43 7.47 -9.67 6.48
C ASN A 43 7.04 -11.12 6.47
N GLU A 44 7.96 -12.00 6.08
CA GLU A 44 7.78 -13.45 6.17
C GLU A 44 8.95 -14.13 6.88
N THR A 45 8.67 -15.30 7.42
CA THR A 45 9.66 -16.11 8.15
C THR A 45 10.14 -17.33 7.36
N VAL A 46 9.81 -17.40 6.08
CA VAL A 46 10.21 -18.51 5.20
C VAL A 46 11.73 -18.45 4.97
N ARG A 47 12.42 -19.60 5.02
CA ARG A 47 13.89 -19.66 5.05
C ARG A 47 14.61 -19.06 3.82
N SER A 48 13.91 -18.79 2.71
CA SER A 48 14.49 -18.26 1.47
C SER A 48 14.29 -16.76 1.25
N TYR A 49 13.28 -16.14 1.86
CA TYR A 49 12.95 -14.71 1.73
C TYR A 49 12.44 -14.14 3.06
N GLN A 50 12.78 -12.88 3.34
CA GLN A 50 12.41 -12.20 4.59
C GLN A 50 11.17 -11.32 4.44
N SER A 51 10.79 -10.98 3.21
CA SER A 51 9.54 -10.29 2.92
C SER A 51 9.08 -10.55 1.49
N TYR A 52 7.81 -10.28 1.25
CA TYR A 52 7.23 -10.28 -0.08
C TYR A 52 6.36 -9.02 -0.27
N VAL A 53 6.22 -8.59 -1.52
CA VAL A 53 5.38 -7.47 -1.93
C VAL A 53 4.22 -7.99 -2.73
N THR A 54 3.01 -7.57 -2.39
CA THR A 54 1.78 -7.85 -3.16
C THR A 54 1.19 -6.56 -3.70
N PRO A 55 0.68 -6.56 -4.94
CA PRO A 55 0.11 -5.37 -5.54
C PRO A 55 -1.33 -5.14 -5.04
N TYR A 56 -1.67 -3.87 -4.87
CA TYR A 56 -2.99 -3.39 -4.50
C TYR A 56 -3.35 -2.21 -5.38
N ILE A 57 -4.63 -2.08 -5.72
CA ILE A 57 -5.15 -0.98 -6.51
C ILE A 57 -6.28 -0.29 -5.74
N CYS A 58 -6.35 1.03 -5.86
CA CYS A 58 -7.49 1.80 -5.39
C CYS A 58 -8.01 2.68 -6.51
N ASN A 59 -9.32 2.59 -6.76
CA ASN A 59 -10.03 3.48 -7.66
C ASN A 59 -10.34 4.79 -6.91
N ARG A 60 -9.92 5.92 -7.47
CA ARG A 60 -10.06 7.24 -6.80
C ARG A 60 -11.51 7.70 -6.70
N THR A 61 -12.42 7.11 -7.47
CA THR A 61 -13.87 7.38 -7.37
C THR A 61 -14.48 6.73 -6.13
N PHE A 62 -14.03 5.53 -5.75
CA PHE A 62 -14.59 4.77 -4.62
C PHE A 62 -13.76 4.88 -3.35
N GLY A 63 -12.43 5.05 -3.46
CA GLY A 63 -11.52 5.17 -2.33
C GLY A 63 -11.22 3.86 -1.60
N GLU A 64 -11.54 2.73 -2.22
CA GLU A 64 -11.35 1.40 -1.63
C GLU A 64 -10.14 0.70 -2.22
N TRP A 65 -9.34 0.08 -1.35
CA TRP A 65 -8.18 -0.73 -1.74
C TRP A 65 -8.59 -2.17 -1.95
N GLU A 66 -8.19 -2.73 -3.08
CA GLU A 66 -8.41 -4.12 -3.46
C GLU A 66 -7.09 -4.73 -3.95
N PRO A 67 -6.88 -6.05 -3.84
CA PRO A 67 -5.75 -6.71 -4.50
C PRO A 67 -5.77 -6.43 -6.00
N ASP A 68 -4.63 -6.06 -6.58
CA ASP A 68 -4.49 -5.84 -8.02
C ASP A 68 -4.23 -7.19 -8.70
N ILE A 69 -5.30 -7.94 -8.97
CA ILE A 69 -5.22 -9.31 -9.52
C ILE A 69 -4.63 -9.36 -10.94
N ASP A 70 -4.62 -8.22 -11.64
CA ASP A 70 -4.08 -8.11 -13.00
C ASP A 70 -2.56 -7.83 -13.01
N ASP A 71 -1.95 -7.56 -11.84
CA ASP A 71 -0.51 -7.26 -11.67
C ASP A 71 0.24 -8.43 -11.02
N GLU A 72 0.08 -9.66 -11.52
CA GLU A 72 0.77 -10.84 -10.96
C GLU A 72 2.30 -10.68 -10.94
N ASP A 73 2.87 -10.06 -11.99
CA ASP A 73 4.29 -9.68 -12.09
C ASP A 73 4.72 -8.69 -10.99
N GLY A 74 3.74 -8.03 -10.37
CA GLY A 74 3.93 -7.17 -9.23
C GLY A 74 4.27 -7.92 -7.94
N ILE A 75 4.07 -9.24 -7.87
CA ILE A 75 4.44 -10.03 -6.70
C ILE A 75 5.95 -10.26 -6.70
N MET A 76 6.62 -9.85 -5.62
CA MET A 76 8.09 -9.93 -5.54
C MET A 76 8.57 -10.35 -4.16
N ASP A 77 9.50 -11.31 -4.13
CA ASP A 77 10.18 -11.75 -2.90
C ASP A 77 11.49 -11.00 -2.67
N PHE A 78 11.79 -10.70 -1.41
CA PHE A 78 13.00 -9.98 -1.03
C PHE A 78 13.77 -10.73 0.08
N LYS A 79 15.10 -10.70 -0.02
CA LYS A 79 16.02 -11.20 1.02
C LYS A 79 16.20 -10.24 2.20
N ALA A 80 15.48 -9.13 2.22
CA ALA A 80 15.49 -8.15 3.29
C ALA A 80 14.09 -8.03 3.90
N PRO A 81 13.96 -7.67 5.18
CA PRO A 81 12.66 -7.42 5.78
C PRO A 81 12.04 -6.13 5.22
N CYS A 82 10.73 -5.99 5.36
CA CYS A 82 10.02 -4.75 5.11
C CYS A 82 10.55 -3.62 6.00
N PRO A 83 10.46 -2.37 5.53
CA PRO A 83 10.69 -1.22 6.38
C PRO A 83 9.77 -1.22 7.62
N LYS A 84 10.13 -0.42 8.61
CA LYS A 84 9.29 -0.24 9.80
C LYS A 84 7.94 0.39 9.39
N PRO A 85 6.79 -0.18 9.83
CA PRO A 85 5.48 0.43 9.59
C PRO A 85 5.39 1.86 10.08
N PRO A 86 4.73 2.75 9.31
CA PRO A 86 4.35 4.06 9.81
C PRO A 86 3.36 3.91 10.97
N HIS A 87 3.25 4.97 11.76
CA HIS A 87 2.28 5.05 12.84
C HIS A 87 1.24 6.12 12.51
N TYR A 88 0.02 5.67 12.24
CA TYR A 88 -1.15 6.51 12.04
C TYR A 88 -1.97 6.59 13.31
N PRO A 89 -2.53 7.78 13.63
CA PRO A 89 -3.43 7.94 14.75
C PRO A 89 -4.81 7.35 14.44
N HIS A 90 -5.68 7.21 15.44
CA HIS A 90 -6.95 6.50 15.29
C HIS A 90 -7.87 7.14 14.23
N GLU A 91 -7.86 8.47 14.12
CA GLU A 91 -8.68 9.26 13.20
C GLU A 91 -8.38 8.91 11.73
N ALA A 92 -7.15 8.48 11.44
CA ALA A 92 -6.76 8.05 10.10
C ALA A 92 -7.51 6.80 9.63
N PHE A 93 -8.15 6.04 10.54
CA PHE A 93 -8.89 4.83 10.22
C PHE A 93 -10.41 5.02 10.13
N GLU A 94 -10.95 6.19 10.48
CA GLU A 94 -12.40 6.42 10.55
C GLU A 94 -13.13 6.24 9.22
N LYS A 95 -12.43 6.53 8.12
CA LYS A 95 -12.95 6.40 6.75
C LYS A 95 -12.58 5.07 6.09
N CYS A 96 -11.88 4.19 6.81
CA CYS A 96 -11.54 2.88 6.30
C CYS A 96 -12.75 1.98 6.35
N ARG A 97 -13.08 1.34 5.22
CA ARG A 97 -14.08 0.28 5.20
C ARG A 97 -13.59 -0.87 6.10
N ARG A 98 -14.50 -1.37 6.96
CA ARG A 98 -14.23 -2.44 7.93
C ARG A 98 -14.07 -3.79 7.25
#